data_AF-A0AAE7BI28-F1
#
_entry.id   AF-A0AAE7BI28-F1
#
_cell.length_a   1.000
_cell.length_b   1.000
_cell.length_c   1.000
_cell.angle_alpha   90.00
_cell.angle_beta   90.00
_cell.angle_gamma   90.00
#
_symmetry.space_group_name_H-M   'P 1'
#
loop_
_entity.id
_entity.type
_entity.pdbx_description
1 polymer ?
#
loop_
_entity_poly.entity_id
_entity_poly.type
_entity_poly.pdbx_seq_one_letter_code
_entity_poly.pdbx_strand_id
1 'polypeptide(L)'
;MESPDCIEQYKHPSPGIGELAAMLKDKRFKSFYKKMEQDALTFKLTTQDNIHAELKEKVWHCYLAALAPIFTFKTYRETEPDVDMDDAEDLNRKSMVCGHLEKYITLVRNSGKMKPPLKKTVIRKLLLPYYARILKQFKNAGEKNPYRIAAYKDLKDMPAQTEESRKRSEEQVRKLKQLSMRELKILINDVAWGESFIEARNVMVEDEVKHLEKVFMELLVSEFPGQYSKVEEFLLQSGYTREDIPNLIDRTVGREPETDFLYQGRHRVEHDRLLKKKGKK
;
A
#
# COMPACT_ATOMS: atom_id res chain seq x y z
N MET A 1 10.92 -7.92 -8.90
CA MET A 1 10.97 -6.45 -9.05
C MET A 1 12.39 -6.08 -9.43
N GLU A 2 12.60 -5.38 -10.54
CA GLU A 2 13.94 -5.02 -11.02
C GLU A 2 14.51 -3.83 -10.23
N SER A 3 15.82 -3.83 -9.97
CA SER A 3 16.55 -2.65 -9.48
C SER A 3 16.63 -1.60 -10.59
N PRO A 4 16.67 -0.28 -10.27
CA PRO A 4 16.89 0.76 -11.28
C PRO A 4 18.15 0.55 -12.13
N ASP A 5 19.17 -0.14 -11.60
CA ASP A 5 20.41 -0.50 -12.32
C ASP A 5 20.20 -1.28 -13.63
N CYS A 6 19.00 -1.85 -13.86
CA CYS A 6 18.69 -2.52 -15.13
C CYS A 6 18.63 -1.54 -16.32
N ILE A 7 18.56 -0.24 -16.06
CA ILE A 7 18.63 0.84 -17.04
C ILE A 7 19.99 1.53 -16.89
N GLU A 8 20.78 1.58 -17.97
CA GLU A 8 22.15 2.12 -17.96
C GLU A 8 22.21 3.54 -17.37
N GLN A 9 21.23 4.40 -17.71
CA GLN A 9 21.19 5.77 -17.20
C GLN A 9 21.00 5.85 -15.68
N TYR A 10 20.49 4.80 -15.03
CA TYR A 10 20.16 4.80 -13.61
C TYR A 10 21.17 4.05 -12.74
N LYS A 11 22.21 3.47 -13.34
CA LYS A 11 23.32 2.85 -12.61
C LYS A 11 24.07 3.83 -11.73
N HIS A 12 24.69 3.34 -10.66
CA HIS A 12 25.50 4.12 -9.71
C HIS A 12 24.66 5.21 -8.99
N PRO A 13 23.86 4.81 -7.99
CA PRO A 13 23.09 5.76 -7.20
C PRO A 13 23.97 6.77 -6.45
N SER A 14 23.37 7.87 -6.00
CA SER A 14 24.05 8.88 -5.17
C SER A 14 24.49 8.29 -3.82
N PRO A 15 25.47 8.90 -3.11
CA PRO A 15 25.83 8.48 -1.76
C PRO A 15 24.65 8.43 -0.79
N GLY A 16 23.70 9.37 -0.90
CA GLY A 16 22.48 9.40 -0.07
C GLY A 16 21.60 8.15 -0.27
N ILE A 17 21.41 7.71 -1.51
CA ILE A 17 20.72 6.44 -1.81
C ILE A 17 21.52 5.24 -1.28
N GLY A 18 22.85 5.29 -1.35
CA GLY A 18 23.73 4.26 -0.77
C GLY A 18 23.55 4.13 0.74
N GLU A 19 23.44 5.25 1.46
CA GLU A 19 23.16 5.27 2.89
C GLU A 19 21.78 4.69 3.22
N LEU A 20 20.74 5.07 2.46
CA LEU A 20 19.39 4.49 2.63
C LEU A 20 19.37 2.98 2.37
N ALA A 21 20.08 2.52 1.33
CA ALA A 21 20.19 1.09 1.02
C ALA A 21 20.94 0.33 2.14
N ALA A 22 21.98 0.92 2.72
CA ALA A 22 22.67 0.37 3.88
C ALA A 22 21.75 0.25 5.10
N MET A 23 20.95 1.29 5.40
CA MET A 23 19.96 1.24 6.49
C MET A 23 18.97 0.07 6.32
N LEU A 24 18.46 -0.17 5.11
CA LEU A 24 17.59 -1.32 4.84
C LEU A 24 18.30 -2.66 5.05
N LYS A 25 19.55 -2.77 4.57
CA LYS A 25 20.36 -3.99 4.72
C LYS A 25 20.63 -4.31 6.20
N ASP A 26 20.89 -3.29 7.00
CA ASP A 26 21.18 -3.38 8.42
C ASP A 26 19.91 -3.44 9.29
N LYS A 27 18.72 -3.51 8.66
CA LYS A 27 17.39 -3.53 9.31
C LYS A 27 17.11 -2.32 10.21
N ARG A 28 17.75 -1.18 9.90
CA ARG A 28 17.51 0.13 10.52
C ARG A 28 16.31 0.82 9.89
N PHE A 29 15.13 0.18 10.01
CA PHE A 29 13.95 0.59 9.26
C PHE A 29 13.33 1.91 9.74
N LYS A 30 13.36 2.25 11.04
CA LYS A 30 12.84 3.53 11.52
C LYS A 30 13.76 4.67 11.08
N SER A 31 15.08 4.48 11.21
CA SER A 31 16.07 5.42 10.68
C SER A 31 15.87 5.64 9.18
N PHE A 32 15.61 4.58 8.42
CA PHE A 32 15.33 4.64 6.98
C PHE A 32 14.11 5.52 6.66
N TYR A 33 12.97 5.29 7.32
CA TYR A 33 11.76 6.08 7.06
C TYR A 33 11.92 7.55 7.45
N LYS A 34 12.57 7.84 8.59
CA LYS A 34 12.89 9.22 9.00
C LYS A 34 13.85 9.92 8.05
N LYS A 35 14.83 9.21 7.47
CA LYS A 35 15.73 9.82 6.50
C LYS A 35 15.02 10.08 5.17
N MET A 36 14.16 9.15 4.74
CA MET A 36 13.31 9.35 3.56
C MET A 36 12.39 10.58 3.64
N GLU A 37 11.96 10.99 4.84
CA GLU A 37 11.25 12.25 5.06
C GLU A 37 12.05 13.47 4.61
N GLN A 38 13.33 13.50 4.98
CA GLN A 38 14.22 14.63 4.78
C GLN A 38 14.67 14.76 3.32
N ASP A 39 14.78 13.62 2.63
CA ASP A 39 15.12 13.55 1.21
C ASP A 39 13.87 13.81 0.35
N ALA A 40 13.46 15.09 0.24
CA ALA A 40 12.21 15.49 -0.39
C ALA A 40 11.97 14.82 -1.77
N LEU A 41 10.95 13.95 -1.86
CA LEU A 41 10.50 13.25 -3.06
C LEU A 41 9.82 14.15 -4.13
N THR A 42 10.00 15.47 -4.07
CA THR A 42 9.28 16.40 -4.94
C THR A 42 10.17 16.94 -6.07
N PHE A 43 9.68 16.88 -7.31
CA PHE A 43 10.29 17.56 -8.44
C PHE A 43 10.17 19.09 -8.29
N LYS A 44 11.25 19.84 -8.52
CA LYS A 44 11.21 21.31 -8.56
C LYS A 44 10.65 21.78 -9.92
N LEU A 45 10.13 23.01 -10.03
CA LEU A 45 9.60 23.55 -11.29
C LEU A 45 10.62 23.55 -12.46
N THR A 46 11.92 23.49 -12.18
CA THR A 46 13.02 23.38 -13.16
C THR A 46 13.21 21.99 -13.77
N THR A 47 12.44 20.97 -13.36
CA THR A 47 12.78 19.56 -13.61
C THR A 47 12.45 19.04 -15.00
N GLN A 48 11.56 19.68 -15.76
CA GLN A 48 11.32 19.26 -17.16
C GLN A 48 12.61 19.29 -17.98
N ASP A 49 13.56 20.14 -17.60
CA ASP A 49 14.81 20.28 -18.32
C ASP A 49 15.86 19.20 -18.01
N ASN A 50 15.84 18.65 -16.80
CA ASN A 50 16.84 17.71 -16.26
C ASN A 50 16.25 16.33 -15.89
N ILE A 51 15.15 15.93 -16.54
CA ILE A 51 14.41 14.70 -16.21
C ILE A 51 15.30 13.46 -16.05
N HIS A 52 16.34 13.28 -16.88
CA HIS A 52 17.22 12.11 -16.80
C HIS A 52 18.03 12.04 -15.50
N ALA A 53 18.52 13.18 -15.01
CA ALA A 53 19.35 13.25 -13.81
C ALA A 53 18.50 13.16 -12.54
N GLU A 54 17.39 13.91 -12.47
CA GLU A 54 16.55 13.93 -11.27
C GLU A 54 15.72 12.64 -11.13
N LEU A 55 15.19 12.10 -12.24
CA LEU A 55 14.38 10.88 -12.19
C LEU A 55 15.18 9.67 -11.69
N LYS A 56 16.48 9.61 -11.98
CA LYS A 56 17.37 8.53 -11.49
C LYS A 56 17.26 8.38 -9.97
N GLU A 57 17.51 9.45 -9.23
CA GLU A 57 17.50 9.43 -7.77
C GLU A 57 16.10 9.14 -7.23
N LYS A 58 15.07 9.72 -7.84
CA LYS A 58 13.68 9.49 -7.45
C LYS A 58 13.22 8.04 -7.66
N VAL A 59 13.60 7.41 -8.78
CA VAL A 59 13.31 6.00 -9.06
C VAL A 59 14.01 5.09 -8.04
N TRP A 60 15.22 5.44 -7.61
CA TRP A 60 15.91 4.76 -6.52
C TRP A 60 15.19 4.86 -5.18
N HIS A 61 14.70 6.04 -4.79
CA HIS A 61 13.90 6.16 -3.58
C HIS A 61 12.62 5.30 -3.65
N CYS A 62 11.90 5.33 -4.77
CA CYS A 62 10.71 4.50 -4.95
C CYS A 62 11.04 3.00 -4.84
N TYR A 63 12.16 2.57 -5.41
CA TYR A 63 12.64 1.19 -5.32
C TYR A 63 12.91 0.78 -3.87
N LEU A 64 13.68 1.59 -3.13
CA LEU A 64 14.01 1.31 -1.73
C LEU A 64 12.75 1.31 -0.84
N ALA A 65 11.84 2.27 -1.05
CA ALA A 65 10.57 2.31 -0.35
C ALA A 65 9.70 1.07 -0.63
N ALA A 66 9.71 0.54 -1.86
CA ALA A 66 9.02 -0.70 -2.21
C ALA A 66 9.67 -1.95 -1.59
N LEU A 67 10.96 -1.90 -1.26
CA LEU A 67 11.66 -2.98 -0.54
C LEU A 67 11.41 -2.93 0.97
N ALA A 68 11.36 -1.73 1.55
CA ALA A 68 11.18 -1.52 2.98
C ALA A 68 9.88 -2.18 3.50
N PRO A 69 9.87 -2.77 4.72
CA PRO A 69 8.68 -3.41 5.26
C PRO A 69 7.69 -2.38 5.85
N ILE A 70 6.40 -2.71 5.82
CA ILE A 70 5.42 -2.07 6.72
C ILE A 70 5.57 -2.72 8.09
N PHE A 71 5.54 -1.92 9.15
CA PHE A 71 5.62 -2.42 10.51
C PHE A 71 4.32 -3.10 10.94
N THR A 72 4.48 -4.22 11.63
CA THR A 72 3.45 -4.74 12.52
C THR A 72 3.63 -4.13 13.90
N PHE A 73 2.65 -4.24 14.80
CA PHE A 73 2.80 -3.80 16.19
C PHE A 73 4.07 -4.35 16.82
N LYS A 74 4.33 -5.64 16.62
CA LYS A 74 5.54 -6.30 17.13
C LYS A 74 6.81 -5.69 16.53
N THR A 75 6.90 -5.62 15.19
CA THR A 75 8.14 -5.16 14.55
C THR A 75 8.40 -3.68 14.77
N TYR A 76 7.37 -2.85 14.90
CA TYR A 76 7.50 -1.44 15.27
C TYR A 76 8.18 -1.26 16.63
N ARG A 77 7.79 -2.07 17.62
CA ARG A 77 8.32 -1.99 19.00
C ARG A 77 9.74 -2.52 19.11
N GLU A 78 10.05 -3.60 18.40
CA GLU A 78 11.35 -4.27 18.47
C GLU A 78 12.41 -3.57 17.60
N THR A 79 12.01 -2.94 16.50
CA THR A 79 12.95 -2.28 15.59
C THR A 79 13.32 -0.90 16.12
N GLU A 80 14.60 -0.68 16.40
CA GLU A 80 15.15 0.62 16.82
C GLU A 80 14.28 1.27 17.92
N PRO A 81 14.16 0.66 19.11
CA PRO A 81 13.24 1.13 20.15
C PRO A 81 13.57 2.55 20.65
N ASP A 82 14.83 2.97 20.52
CA ASP A 82 15.31 4.29 20.93
C ASP A 82 15.12 5.37 19.85
N VAL A 83 14.67 4.99 18.65
CA VAL A 83 14.36 5.94 17.58
C VAL A 83 12.91 6.36 17.70
N ASP A 84 12.72 7.62 18.06
CA ASP A 84 11.42 8.29 18.07
C ASP A 84 10.89 8.46 16.63
N MET A 85 9.78 7.82 16.32
CA MET A 85 9.12 7.82 15.01
C MET A 85 7.61 7.84 15.26
N ASP A 86 6.84 8.50 14.38
CA ASP A 86 5.38 8.43 14.46
C ASP A 86 4.87 7.00 14.19
N ASP A 87 3.79 6.61 14.88
CA ASP A 87 3.23 5.26 14.85
C ASP A 87 2.70 4.86 13.46
N ALA A 88 2.41 5.83 12.59
CA ALA A 88 1.91 5.64 11.21
C ALA A 88 2.95 6.02 10.14
N GLU A 89 4.17 6.39 10.54
CA GLU A 89 5.17 6.99 9.66
C GLU A 89 5.52 6.13 8.43
N ASP A 90 5.71 4.82 8.61
CA ASP A 90 6.03 3.90 7.52
C ASP A 90 4.92 3.81 6.47
N LEU A 91 3.67 3.84 6.92
CA LEU A 91 2.49 3.84 6.05
C LEU A 91 2.36 5.18 5.32
N ASN A 92 2.49 6.30 6.05
CA ASN A 92 2.46 7.65 5.47
C ASN A 92 3.52 7.82 4.38
N ARG A 93 4.77 7.38 4.64
CA ARG A 93 5.85 7.47 3.65
C ARG A 93 5.60 6.62 2.42
N LYS A 94 5.01 5.43 2.57
CA LYS A 94 4.65 4.60 1.42
C LYS A 94 3.50 5.18 0.60
N SER A 95 2.47 5.72 1.27
CA SER A 95 1.38 6.44 0.61
C SER A 95 1.95 7.62 -0.21
N MET A 96 2.82 8.43 0.39
CA MET A 96 3.51 9.52 -0.32
C MET A 96 4.27 9.01 -1.54
N VAL A 97 5.04 7.92 -1.41
CA VAL A 97 5.76 7.31 -2.54
C VAL A 97 4.82 6.88 -3.66
N CYS A 98 3.65 6.30 -3.36
CA CYS A 98 2.65 5.97 -4.37
C CYS A 98 2.13 7.22 -5.10
N GLY A 99 1.81 8.29 -4.36
CA GLY A 99 1.43 9.57 -4.97
C GLY A 99 2.53 10.18 -5.84
N HIS A 100 3.81 9.96 -5.49
CA HIS A 100 4.93 10.35 -6.33
C HIS A 100 5.10 9.45 -7.57
N LEU A 101 4.92 8.13 -7.44
CA LEU A 101 4.96 7.20 -8.56
C LEU A 101 3.95 7.58 -9.65
N GLU A 102 2.73 7.95 -9.27
CA GLU A 102 1.71 8.45 -10.20
C GLU A 102 2.21 9.69 -10.98
N LYS A 103 2.74 10.68 -10.25
CA LYS A 103 3.31 11.90 -10.84
C LYS A 103 4.48 11.58 -11.78
N TYR A 104 5.34 10.64 -11.40
CA TYR A 104 6.52 10.25 -12.17
C TYR A 104 6.14 9.50 -13.44
N ILE A 105 5.14 8.61 -13.38
CA ILE A 105 4.59 7.93 -14.57
C ILE A 105 4.06 8.97 -15.56
N THR A 106 3.28 9.94 -15.06
CA THR A 106 2.74 11.03 -15.88
C THR A 106 3.86 11.89 -16.51
N LEU A 107 4.88 12.24 -15.72
CA LEU A 107 6.03 13.01 -16.21
C LEU A 107 6.80 12.26 -17.31
N VAL A 108 7.13 10.98 -17.09
CA VAL A 108 7.84 10.14 -18.06
C VAL A 108 7.02 10.01 -19.35
N ARG A 109 5.71 9.79 -19.23
CA ARG A 109 4.79 9.70 -20.37
C ARG A 109 4.83 10.97 -21.22
N ASN A 110 4.75 12.14 -20.58
CA ASN A 110 4.62 13.43 -21.26
C ASN A 110 5.96 14.07 -21.67
N SER A 111 7.09 13.56 -21.17
CA SER A 111 8.40 14.16 -21.47
C SER A 111 8.79 14.09 -22.95
N GLY A 112 9.03 15.23 -23.58
CA GLY A 112 9.61 15.30 -24.93
C GLY A 112 11.08 14.86 -25.00
N LYS A 113 11.77 14.80 -23.85
CA LYS A 113 13.22 14.51 -23.76
C LYS A 113 13.55 13.02 -23.63
N MET A 114 12.55 12.15 -23.51
CA MET A 114 12.73 10.71 -23.38
C MET A 114 12.23 9.98 -24.64
N LYS A 115 13.03 9.03 -25.15
CA LYS A 115 12.62 8.21 -26.30
C LYS A 115 11.47 7.26 -25.89
N PRO A 116 10.49 7.00 -26.76
CA PRO A 116 9.34 6.13 -26.43
C PRO A 116 9.68 4.74 -25.86
N PRO A 117 10.70 4.02 -26.36
CA PRO A 117 11.09 2.73 -25.77
C PRO A 117 11.57 2.86 -24.32
N LEU A 118 12.35 3.89 -24.01
CA LEU A 118 12.83 4.14 -22.65
C LEU A 118 11.67 4.49 -21.71
N LYS A 119 10.70 5.31 -22.16
CA LYS A 119 9.49 5.62 -21.37
C LYS A 119 8.76 4.34 -20.95
N LYS A 120 8.51 3.45 -21.92
CA LYS A 120 7.85 2.16 -21.66
C LYS A 120 8.66 1.30 -20.69
N THR A 121 9.98 1.21 -20.86
CA THR A 121 10.84 0.45 -19.94
C THR A 121 10.76 1.00 -18.53
N VAL A 122 10.91 2.31 -18.34
CA VAL A 122 10.85 2.94 -17.01
C VAL A 122 9.49 2.72 -16.34
N ILE A 123 8.39 2.97 -17.06
CA ILE A 123 7.04 2.82 -16.49
C ILE A 123 6.75 1.35 -16.18
N ARG A 124 6.97 0.44 -17.13
CA ARG A 124 6.52 -0.96 -17.05
C ARG A 124 7.44 -1.86 -16.24
N LYS A 125 8.75 -1.59 -16.23
CA LYS A 125 9.72 -2.44 -15.51
C LYS A 125 10.09 -1.92 -14.13
N LEU A 126 9.94 -0.62 -13.89
CA LEU A 126 10.31 0.01 -12.62
C LEU A 126 9.08 0.55 -11.89
N LEU A 127 8.46 1.62 -12.40
CA LEU A 127 7.45 2.38 -11.63
C LEU A 127 6.20 1.57 -11.29
N LEU A 128 5.59 0.89 -12.26
CA LEU A 128 4.39 0.07 -12.02
C LEU A 128 4.68 -1.14 -11.10
N PRO A 129 5.78 -1.91 -11.27
CA PRO A 129 6.14 -2.95 -10.31
C PRO A 129 6.37 -2.43 -8.89
N TYR A 130 6.93 -1.23 -8.73
CA TYR A 130 7.17 -0.62 -7.41
C TYR A 130 5.84 -0.27 -6.73
N TYR A 131 4.92 0.32 -7.49
CA TYR A 131 3.56 0.59 -7.03
C TYR A 131 2.85 -0.70 -6.62
N ALA A 132 2.87 -1.72 -7.50
CA ALA A 132 2.25 -3.01 -7.23
C ALA A 132 2.80 -3.65 -5.94
N ARG A 133 4.12 -3.56 -5.73
CA ARG A 133 4.79 -4.09 -4.54
C ARG A 133 4.34 -3.38 -3.26
N ILE A 134 4.21 -2.06 -3.28
CA ILE A 134 3.73 -1.27 -2.13
C ILE A 134 2.25 -1.56 -1.86
N LEU A 135 1.40 -1.58 -2.88
CA LEU A 135 -0.01 -1.95 -2.74
C LEU A 135 -0.17 -3.33 -2.12
N LYS A 136 0.65 -4.31 -2.55
CA LYS A 136 0.70 -5.64 -1.92
C LYS A 136 1.06 -5.59 -0.44
N GLN A 137 1.94 -4.68 -0.03
CA GLN A 137 2.30 -4.54 1.38
C GLN A 137 1.11 -3.98 2.17
N PHE A 138 0.44 -2.92 1.69
CA PHE A 138 -0.75 -2.36 2.33
C PHE A 138 -1.87 -3.39 2.49
N LYS A 139 -2.19 -4.15 1.43
CA LYS A 139 -3.21 -5.22 1.52
C LYS A 139 -2.92 -6.25 2.61
N ASN A 140 -1.65 -6.47 2.93
CA ASN A 140 -1.21 -7.43 3.94
C ASN A 140 -0.85 -6.79 5.28
N ALA A 141 -1.03 -5.48 5.43
CA ALA A 141 -0.66 -4.73 6.64
C ALA A 141 -1.71 -4.83 7.75
N GLY A 142 -2.95 -5.23 7.42
CA GLY A 142 -4.02 -5.37 8.40
C GLY A 142 -3.67 -6.39 9.49
N GLU A 143 -3.71 -5.96 10.75
CA GLU A 143 -3.38 -6.78 11.90
C GLU A 143 -4.63 -7.10 12.72
N LYS A 144 -4.80 -8.36 13.13
CA LYS A 144 -5.81 -8.69 14.13
C LYS A 144 -5.34 -8.20 15.48
N ASN A 145 -6.08 -7.28 16.10
CA ASN A 145 -5.82 -6.86 17.45
C ASN A 145 -6.16 -8.01 18.43
N PRO A 146 -5.17 -8.69 19.04
CA PRO A 146 -5.43 -9.79 19.98
C PRO A 146 -5.99 -9.28 21.32
N TYR A 147 -5.95 -7.96 21.52
CA TYR A 147 -6.33 -7.26 22.73
C TYR A 147 -7.61 -6.45 22.55
N ARG A 148 -8.32 -6.57 21.42
CA ARG A 148 -9.60 -5.87 21.19
C ARG A 148 -10.62 -6.29 22.24
N ILE A 149 -10.88 -5.38 23.18
CA ILE A 149 -12.05 -5.45 24.05
C ILE A 149 -13.21 -4.91 23.24
N ALA A 150 -14.33 -5.64 23.17
CA ALA A 150 -15.51 -5.20 22.44
C ALA A 150 -15.92 -3.79 22.93
N ALA A 151 -16.19 -2.86 22.01
CA ALA A 151 -16.60 -1.52 22.41
C ALA A 151 -17.91 -1.61 23.20
N TYR A 152 -18.16 -0.67 24.11
CA TYR A 152 -19.41 -0.65 24.89
C TYR A 152 -20.67 -0.62 24.00
N LYS A 153 -20.57 -0.09 22.76
CA LYS A 153 -21.62 -0.17 21.73
C LYS A 153 -21.82 -1.59 21.20
N ASP A 154 -20.75 -2.31 20.89
CA ASP A 154 -20.79 -3.72 20.45
C ASP A 154 -21.36 -4.64 21.53
N LEU A 155 -21.16 -4.29 22.81
CA LEU A 155 -21.76 -4.94 23.98
C LEU A 155 -23.25 -4.62 24.16
N LYS A 156 -23.70 -3.47 23.66
CA LYS A 156 -25.10 -3.02 23.77
C LYS A 156 -26.00 -3.67 22.73
N ASP A 157 -25.45 -3.96 21.55
CA ASP A 157 -26.12 -4.67 20.45
C ASP A 157 -25.93 -6.20 20.53
N MET A 158 -25.20 -6.69 21.54
CA MET A 158 -25.07 -8.12 21.81
C MET A 158 -26.36 -8.66 22.44
N PRO A 159 -26.96 -9.75 21.90
CA PRO A 159 -28.12 -10.36 22.52
C PRO A 159 -27.77 -10.79 23.95
N ALA A 160 -28.67 -10.49 24.89
CA ALA A 160 -28.45 -10.72 26.30
C ALA A 160 -28.07 -12.19 26.59
N GLN A 161 -26.90 -12.37 27.23
CA GLN A 161 -26.48 -13.53 28.03
C GLN A 161 -26.70 -14.92 27.39
N THR A 162 -26.09 -15.19 26.24
CA THR A 162 -25.85 -16.59 25.84
C THR A 162 -24.65 -17.15 26.59
N GLU A 163 -24.66 -18.46 26.90
CA GLU A 163 -23.54 -19.20 27.49
C GLU A 163 -22.20 -18.94 26.75
N GLU A 164 -22.27 -18.75 25.43
CA GLU A 164 -21.13 -18.42 24.57
C GLU A 164 -20.54 -17.02 24.85
N SER A 165 -21.39 -16.02 25.10
CA SER A 165 -20.93 -14.66 25.45
C SER A 165 -20.18 -14.65 26.78
N ARG A 166 -20.65 -15.44 27.74
CA ARG A 166 -20.04 -15.60 29.06
C ARG A 166 -18.70 -16.34 28.96
N LYS A 167 -18.65 -17.45 28.21
CA LYS A 167 -17.39 -18.16 27.92
C LYS A 167 -16.36 -17.27 27.22
N ARG A 168 -16.80 -16.43 26.27
CA ARG A 168 -15.91 -15.49 25.55
C ARG A 168 -15.36 -14.40 26.50
N SER A 169 -16.18 -13.89 27.41
CA SER A 169 -15.75 -12.94 28.45
C SER A 169 -14.77 -13.57 29.45
N GLU A 170 -15.06 -14.78 29.94
CA GLU A 170 -14.17 -15.52 30.84
C GLU A 170 -12.82 -15.85 30.18
N GLU A 171 -12.82 -16.17 28.88
CA GLU A 171 -11.60 -16.38 28.10
C GLU A 171 -10.79 -15.08 27.93
N GLN A 172 -11.44 -13.94 27.68
CA GLN A 172 -10.77 -12.64 27.63
C GLN A 172 -10.11 -12.29 28.97
N VAL A 173 -10.84 -12.45 30.09
CA VAL A 173 -10.28 -12.23 31.44
C VAL A 173 -9.11 -13.16 31.72
N ARG A 174 -9.17 -14.42 31.28
CA ARG A 174 -8.06 -15.37 31.41
C ARG A 174 -6.84 -14.95 30.60
N LYS A 175 -7.03 -14.49 29.36
CA LYS A 175 -5.95 -13.96 28.51
C LYS A 175 -5.30 -12.72 29.13
N LEU A 176 -6.11 -11.79 29.64
CA LEU A 176 -5.63 -10.59 30.34
C LEU A 176 -4.80 -10.90 31.57
N LYS A 177 -5.18 -11.94 32.35
CA LYS A 177 -4.42 -12.41 33.51
C LYS A 177 -3.08 -13.05 33.17
N GLN A 178 -2.88 -13.48 31.92
CA GLN A 178 -1.61 -14.05 31.46
C GLN A 178 -0.64 -12.99 30.91
N LEU A 179 -1.09 -11.74 30.77
CA LEU A 179 -0.26 -10.65 30.30
C LEU A 179 0.70 -10.19 31.39
N SER A 180 1.92 -9.87 30.98
CA SER A 180 2.88 -9.17 31.82
C SER A 180 2.37 -7.77 32.17
N MET A 181 2.90 -7.19 33.25
CA MET A 181 2.61 -5.80 33.65
C MET A 181 2.93 -4.77 32.54
N ARG A 182 3.84 -5.09 31.63
CA ARG A 182 4.15 -4.24 30.46
C ARG A 182 3.04 -4.31 29.42
N GLU A 183 2.53 -5.50 29.12
CA GLU A 183 1.41 -5.72 28.18
C GLU A 183 0.08 -5.16 28.73
N LEU A 184 -0.15 -5.26 30.04
CA LEU A 184 -1.30 -4.63 30.70
C LEU A 184 -1.25 -3.10 30.61
N LYS A 185 -0.06 -2.49 30.74
CA LYS A 185 0.10 -1.04 30.62
C LYS A 185 -0.13 -0.55 29.18
N ILE A 186 0.21 -1.38 28.18
CA ILE A 186 -0.11 -1.14 26.76
C ILE A 186 -1.62 -1.14 26.55
N LEU A 187 -2.31 -2.17 27.06
CA LEU A 187 -3.77 -2.27 26.99
C LEU A 187 -4.49 -1.09 27.66
N ILE A 188 -4.00 -0.65 28.83
CA ILE A 188 -4.59 0.46 29.58
C ILE A 188 -4.42 1.77 28.82
N ASN A 189 -3.28 1.99 28.17
CA ASN A 189 -3.07 3.17 27.31
C ASN A 189 -3.96 3.11 26.05
N ASP A 190 -4.10 1.94 25.43
CA ASP A 190 -4.99 1.72 24.27
C ASP A 190 -6.47 1.99 24.62
N VAL A 191 -6.92 1.63 25.83
CA VAL A 191 -8.29 1.89 26.32
C VAL A 191 -8.50 3.36 26.69
N ALA A 192 -7.47 4.05 27.19
CA ALA A 192 -7.58 5.44 27.65
C ALA A 192 -7.70 6.46 26.50
N TRP A 193 -7.17 6.16 25.31
CA TRP A 193 -7.11 7.10 24.17
C TRP A 193 -8.07 6.79 23.01
N GLY A 194 -8.84 5.71 23.08
CA GLY A 194 -9.99 5.48 22.21
C GLY A 194 -9.72 4.73 20.90
N GLU A 195 -8.48 4.57 20.45
CA GLU A 195 -8.10 3.64 19.37
C GLU A 195 -6.69 3.07 19.63
N SER A 196 -6.56 1.75 19.79
CA SER A 196 -5.25 1.08 19.93
C SER A 196 -4.39 1.29 18.67
N PHE A 197 -3.06 1.30 18.80
CA PHE A 197 -2.09 1.36 17.68
C PHE A 197 -2.52 0.52 16.45
N ILE A 198 -2.98 -0.71 16.71
CA ILE A 198 -3.40 -1.65 15.68
C ILE A 198 -4.66 -1.18 14.95
N GLU A 199 -5.68 -0.72 15.69
CA GLU A 199 -6.96 -0.31 15.09
C GLU A 199 -6.82 1.00 14.29
N ALA A 200 -6.08 1.98 14.82
CA ALA A 200 -5.81 3.22 14.10
C ALA A 200 -5.09 2.96 12.76
N ARG A 201 -4.07 2.08 12.77
CA ARG A 201 -3.38 1.66 11.55
C ARG A 201 -4.29 0.86 10.61
N ASN A 202 -5.14 -0.02 11.13
CA ASN A 202 -6.08 -0.79 10.30
C ASN A 202 -7.06 0.10 9.55
N VAL A 203 -7.63 1.12 10.21
CA VAL A 203 -8.52 2.10 9.58
C VAL A 203 -7.78 2.82 8.45
N MET A 204 -6.58 3.32 8.74
CA MET A 204 -5.77 4.03 7.76
C MET A 204 -5.37 3.12 6.58
N VAL A 205 -5.00 1.87 6.83
CA VAL A 205 -4.69 0.89 5.77
C VAL A 205 -5.93 0.62 4.91
N GLU A 206 -7.11 0.46 5.51
CA GLU A 206 -8.33 0.17 4.75
C GLU A 206 -8.67 1.30 3.78
N ASP A 207 -8.60 2.55 4.24
CA ASP A 207 -8.88 3.72 3.40
C ASP A 207 -7.79 3.95 2.35
N GLU A 208 -6.53 3.78 2.73
CA GLU A 208 -5.41 3.94 1.81
C GLU A 208 -5.44 2.88 0.70
N VAL A 209 -5.77 1.62 1.00
CA VAL A 209 -5.91 0.56 -0.02
C VAL A 209 -6.95 0.94 -1.07
N LYS A 210 -8.12 1.46 -0.66
CA LYS A 210 -9.18 1.89 -1.61
C LYS A 210 -8.68 2.99 -2.54
N HIS A 211 -7.95 3.97 -2.00
CA HIS A 211 -7.35 5.05 -2.79
C HIS A 211 -6.29 4.52 -3.77
N LEU A 212 -5.34 3.75 -3.26
CA LEU A 212 -4.24 3.21 -4.06
C LEU A 212 -4.71 2.25 -5.15
N GLU A 213 -5.74 1.45 -4.89
CA GLU A 213 -6.40 0.57 -5.86
C GLU A 213 -6.93 1.36 -7.05
N LYS A 214 -7.68 2.43 -6.78
CA LYS A 214 -8.28 3.27 -7.82
C LYS A 214 -7.22 3.87 -8.73
N VAL A 215 -6.23 4.55 -8.14
CA VAL A 215 -5.13 5.19 -8.88
C VAL A 215 -4.33 4.15 -9.67
N PHE A 216 -4.03 2.99 -9.07
CA PHE A 216 -3.30 1.93 -9.77
C PHE A 216 -4.05 1.39 -10.98
N MET A 217 -5.36 1.17 -10.85
CA MET A 217 -6.20 0.70 -11.95
C MET A 217 -6.25 1.71 -13.10
N GLU A 218 -6.39 3.01 -12.80
CA GLU A 218 -6.34 4.08 -13.81
C GLU A 218 -4.99 4.12 -14.54
N LEU A 219 -3.88 3.96 -13.82
CA LEU A 219 -2.53 3.89 -14.40
C LEU A 219 -2.38 2.67 -15.33
N LEU A 220 -2.89 1.50 -14.93
CA LEU A 220 -2.83 0.28 -15.72
C LEU A 220 -3.68 0.37 -16.99
N VAL A 221 -4.91 0.87 -16.89
CA VAL A 221 -5.81 1.07 -18.05
C VAL A 221 -5.16 2.02 -19.06
N SER A 222 -4.57 3.11 -18.57
CA SER A 222 -3.89 4.08 -19.42
C SER A 222 -2.63 3.53 -20.08
N GLU A 223 -1.86 2.67 -19.40
CA GLU A 223 -0.62 2.11 -19.93
C GLU A 223 -0.84 0.88 -20.86
N PHE A 224 -1.93 0.15 -20.65
CA PHE A 224 -2.26 -1.10 -21.34
C PHE A 224 -3.68 -1.10 -21.95
N PRO A 225 -4.03 -0.11 -22.79
CA PRO A 225 -5.35 -0.07 -23.40
C PRO A 225 -5.60 -1.34 -24.21
N GLY A 226 -6.76 -1.97 -23.99
CA GLY A 226 -7.18 -3.20 -24.69
C GLY A 226 -6.43 -4.48 -24.29
N GLN A 227 -5.53 -4.44 -23.30
CA GLN A 227 -4.65 -5.57 -22.96
C GLN A 227 -4.95 -6.13 -21.56
N TYR A 228 -6.05 -6.87 -21.42
CA TYR A 228 -6.46 -7.50 -20.16
C TYR A 228 -5.33 -8.31 -19.51
N SER A 229 -4.64 -9.17 -20.29
CA SER A 229 -3.59 -10.04 -19.75
C SER A 229 -2.44 -9.26 -19.12
N LYS A 230 -2.15 -8.04 -19.60
CA LYS A 230 -1.11 -7.19 -19.00
C LYS A 230 -1.59 -6.52 -17.72
N VAL A 231 -2.84 -6.05 -17.69
CA VAL A 231 -3.45 -5.54 -16.45
C VAL A 231 -3.50 -6.65 -15.40
N GLU A 232 -3.98 -7.84 -15.75
CA GLU A 232 -4.02 -9.01 -14.87
C GLU A 232 -2.64 -9.35 -14.30
N GLU A 233 -1.58 -9.34 -15.12
CA GLU A 233 -0.21 -9.60 -14.67
C GLU A 233 0.20 -8.68 -13.50
N PHE A 234 -0.09 -7.39 -13.59
CA PHE A 234 0.22 -6.42 -12.52
C PHE A 234 -0.67 -6.58 -11.29
N LEU A 235 -1.94 -6.94 -11.46
CA LEU A 235 -2.86 -7.19 -10.34
C LEU A 235 -2.46 -8.45 -9.55
N LEU A 236 -2.00 -9.49 -10.22
CA LEU A 236 -1.44 -10.67 -9.56
C LEU A 236 -0.16 -10.28 -8.79
N GLN A 237 0.70 -9.43 -9.36
CA GLN A 237 1.89 -8.91 -8.67
C GLN A 237 1.55 -8.07 -7.43
N SER A 238 0.44 -7.32 -7.45
CA SER A 238 -0.04 -6.57 -6.28
C SER A 238 -0.80 -7.44 -5.26
N GLY A 239 -0.87 -8.75 -5.49
CA GLY A 239 -1.40 -9.72 -4.54
C GLY A 239 -2.92 -9.89 -4.61
N TYR A 240 -3.55 -9.64 -5.74
CA TYR A 240 -4.91 -10.13 -6.01
C TYR A 240 -4.86 -11.55 -6.55
N THR A 241 -5.89 -12.31 -6.25
CA THR A 241 -6.16 -13.58 -6.93
C THR A 241 -6.99 -13.31 -8.20
N ARG A 242 -7.08 -14.29 -9.11
CA ARG A 242 -7.93 -14.15 -10.31
C ARG A 242 -9.40 -14.00 -9.95
N GLU A 243 -9.79 -14.53 -8.79
CA GLU A 243 -11.12 -14.46 -8.21
C GLU A 243 -11.44 -13.07 -7.66
N ASP A 244 -10.44 -12.35 -7.13
CA ASP A 244 -10.63 -10.99 -6.60
C ASP A 244 -10.70 -9.92 -7.69
N ILE A 245 -10.03 -10.14 -8.83
CA ILE A 245 -9.86 -9.15 -9.90
C ILE A 245 -11.20 -8.59 -10.44
N PRO A 246 -12.22 -9.41 -10.75
CA PRO A 246 -13.54 -8.92 -11.17
C PRO A 246 -14.13 -7.86 -10.23
N ASN A 247 -14.14 -8.16 -8.92
CA ASN A 247 -14.66 -7.25 -7.90
C ASN A 247 -13.81 -5.98 -7.76
N LEU A 248 -12.48 -6.10 -7.94
CA LEU A 248 -11.59 -4.94 -7.97
C LEU A 248 -11.91 -4.02 -9.15
N ILE A 249 -12.10 -4.58 -10.35
CA ILE A 249 -12.47 -3.80 -11.55
C ILE A 249 -13.80 -3.07 -11.31
N ASP A 250 -14.81 -3.77 -10.80
CA ASP A 250 -16.14 -3.19 -10.55
C ASP A 250 -16.14 -2.03 -9.56
N ARG A 251 -15.31 -2.10 -8.49
CA ARG A 251 -15.26 -1.05 -7.46
C ARG A 251 -14.33 0.12 -7.78
N THR A 252 -13.50 0.00 -8.82
CA THR A 252 -12.49 1.02 -9.16
C THR A 252 -12.86 1.76 -10.43
N VAL A 253 -12.66 1.14 -11.59
CA VAL A 253 -12.82 1.76 -12.91
C VAL A 253 -14.16 1.44 -13.56
N GLY A 254 -14.85 0.39 -13.12
CA GLY A 254 -16.15 -0.01 -13.64
C GLY A 254 -16.13 -0.32 -15.15
N ARG A 255 -17.33 -0.54 -15.73
CA ARG A 255 -17.50 -0.83 -17.15
C ARG A 255 -17.89 0.41 -17.94
N GLU A 256 -16.93 0.96 -18.68
CA GLU A 256 -17.07 2.09 -19.61
C GLU A 256 -16.44 1.71 -20.96
N PRO A 257 -16.64 2.48 -22.05
CA PRO A 257 -16.05 2.17 -23.35
C PRO A 257 -14.53 1.93 -23.31
N GLU A 258 -13.81 2.71 -22.51
CA GLU A 258 -12.36 2.65 -22.33
C GLU A 258 -11.91 1.42 -21.53
N THR A 259 -12.80 0.86 -20.70
CA THR A 259 -12.50 -0.25 -19.77
C THR A 259 -13.26 -1.53 -20.12
N ASP A 260 -14.07 -1.57 -21.19
CA ASP A 260 -14.85 -2.75 -21.60
C ASP A 260 -13.96 -3.98 -21.79
N PHE A 261 -12.72 -3.77 -22.25
CA PHE A 261 -11.74 -4.83 -22.44
C PHE A 261 -11.39 -5.58 -21.15
N LEU A 262 -11.66 -4.99 -19.98
CA LEU A 262 -11.47 -5.63 -18.67
C LEU A 262 -12.57 -6.63 -18.33
N TYR A 263 -13.74 -6.54 -18.96
CA TYR A 263 -14.89 -7.40 -18.70
C TYR A 263 -14.88 -8.60 -19.65
N GLN A 264 -14.33 -9.72 -19.16
CA GLN A 264 -14.18 -10.95 -19.94
C GLN A 264 -15.01 -12.12 -19.37
N GLY A 265 -15.47 -13.01 -20.26
CA GLY A 265 -16.10 -14.29 -19.89
C GLY A 265 -17.23 -14.17 -18.87
N ARG A 266 -17.11 -14.91 -17.75
CA ARG A 266 -18.13 -14.97 -16.68
C ARG A 266 -18.41 -13.62 -16.03
N HIS A 267 -17.37 -12.81 -15.80
CA HIS A 267 -17.50 -11.49 -15.19
C HIS A 267 -18.41 -10.57 -16.02
N ARG A 268 -18.23 -10.54 -17.35
CA ARG A 268 -19.09 -9.78 -18.27
C ARG A 268 -20.55 -10.24 -18.21
N VAL A 269 -20.78 -11.55 -18.24
CA VAL A 269 -22.14 -12.12 -18.19
C VAL A 269 -22.86 -11.78 -16.89
N GLU A 270 -22.15 -11.86 -15.75
CA GLU A 270 -22.69 -11.53 -14.44
C GLU A 270 -23.01 -10.04 -14.31
N HIS A 271 -22.08 -9.16 -14.73
CA HIS A 271 -22.28 -7.72 -14.73
C HIS A 271 -23.51 -7.31 -15.57
N ASP A 272 -23.62 -7.81 -16.80
CA ASP A 272 -24.74 -7.49 -17.69
C ASP A 272 -26.09 -8.03 -17.15
N ARG A 273 -26.07 -9.17 -16.46
CA ARG A 273 -27.25 -9.71 -15.76
C ARG A 273 -27.69 -8.80 -14.62
N LEU A 274 -26.74 -8.27 -13.83
CA LEU A 274 -27.03 -7.34 -12.73
C LEU A 274 -27.58 -6.00 -13.23
N LEU A 275 -27.02 -5.45 -14.31
CA LEU A 275 -27.53 -4.24 -14.95
C LEU A 275 -28.98 -4.41 -15.44
N LYS A 276 -29.29 -5.51 -16.12
CA LYS A 276 -30.66 -5.82 -16.59
C LYS A 276 -31.67 -5.96 -15.45
N LYS A 277 -31.24 -6.37 -14.26
CA LYS A 277 -32.11 -6.42 -13.06
C LYS A 277 -32.34 -5.03 -12.47
N LYS A 278 -31.33 -4.15 -12.49
CA LYS A 278 -31.44 -2.77 -11.99
C LYS A 278 -32.34 -1.90 -12.87
N GLY A 279 -32.31 -2.06 -14.19
CA GLY A 279 -33.15 -1.32 -15.13
C GLY A 279 -34.60 -1.83 -15.26
N LYS A 280 -35.02 -2.80 -14.44
CA LYS A 280 -36.40 -3.33 -14.37
C LYS A 280 -37.16 -2.89 -13.11
N LYS A 281 -36.60 -1.97 -12.34
CA LYS A 281 -37.26 -1.24 -11.25
C LYS A 281 -37.51 0.19 -11.70
#